data_AF-A0A7X6WWA9-F1
#
_entry.id   AF-A0A7X6WWA9-F1
#
_cell.length_a   1.000
_cell.length_b   1.000
_cell.length_c   1.000
_cell.angle_alpha   90.00
_cell.angle_beta   90.00
_cell.angle_gamma   90.00
#
_symmetry.space_group_name_H-M   'P 1'
#
loop_
_entity.id
_entity.type
_entity.pdbx_description
1 polymer ?
#
loop_
_entity_poly.entity_id
_entity_poly.type
_entity_poly.pdbx_seq_one_letter_code
_entity_poly.pdbx_strand_id
1 'polypeptide(L)'
;MLKPLHGSNGCGRWLRPAFGRTNMAIAAVPSYLGEDFSTASPGLRFGMYLQLWGVDQKTQELLWGTHDLKYEVRGQYRQERVLKEENKASALKAAAKFTASDKQLMEQLLRRQQQAFAASAYANDSLVIEAQAVAPFTTGLGNEHPLENGFSFLNPYGLPYLPGSGVKGVLRQAARELVSGEWGASQGWDSDRITALFGLESKDGDSQHRRGALIFWDIIPQIKGDHLSVEVMTPHQKHYYQEGDNPHDSGQPIPLTFLTVPPGSDFTFHVQCNRALLKEYPDLLEDDQWHRLLP
;
A
#
# COMPACT_ATOMS: atom_id res chain seq x y z
N MET A 1 -41.49 54.46 -15.60
CA MET A 1 -40.41 53.83 -16.39
C MET A 1 -39.93 52.62 -15.62
N LEU A 2 -40.21 51.43 -16.18
CA LEU A 2 -39.71 50.07 -15.88
C LEU A 2 -40.08 49.37 -14.54
N LYS A 3 -40.78 48.24 -14.71
CA LYS A 3 -41.26 47.24 -13.75
C LYS A 3 -40.13 46.28 -13.29
N PRO A 4 -40.32 45.56 -12.17
CA PRO A 4 -39.42 44.50 -11.70
C PRO A 4 -39.66 43.18 -12.46
N LEU A 5 -38.64 42.33 -12.57
CA LEU A 5 -38.78 40.94 -12.99
C LEU A 5 -38.44 39.99 -11.84
N HIS A 6 -39.37 39.07 -11.60
CA HIS A 6 -39.28 37.96 -10.66
C HIS A 6 -38.21 36.92 -11.05
N GLY A 7 -37.60 36.32 -10.03
CA GLY A 7 -37.45 34.87 -9.84
C GLY A 7 -36.68 34.03 -10.87
N SER A 8 -35.59 33.43 -10.43
CA SER A 8 -35.40 31.98 -10.61
C SER A 8 -34.44 31.41 -9.56
N ASN A 9 -34.91 30.38 -8.87
CA ASN A 9 -34.14 29.54 -7.95
C ASN A 9 -33.06 28.78 -8.73
N GLY A 10 -31.79 29.15 -8.55
CA GLY A 10 -30.63 28.37 -9.02
C GLY A 10 -30.33 27.21 -8.07
N CYS A 11 -31.25 26.24 -7.96
CA CYS A 11 -30.94 24.95 -7.36
C CYS A 11 -29.97 24.22 -8.30
N GLY A 12 -28.82 23.80 -7.77
CA GLY A 12 -27.78 23.09 -8.52
C GLY A 12 -28.36 21.92 -9.31
N ARG A 13 -28.38 22.08 -10.64
CA ARG A 13 -28.96 21.10 -11.55
C ARG A 13 -27.89 20.05 -11.83
N TRP A 14 -27.93 18.96 -11.06
CA TRP A 14 -27.16 17.75 -11.30
C TRP A 14 -27.53 17.19 -12.68
N LEU A 15 -26.52 17.01 -13.54
CA LEU A 15 -26.68 16.41 -14.85
C LEU A 15 -27.00 14.92 -14.66
N ARG A 16 -28.11 14.47 -15.24
CA ARG A 16 -28.47 13.05 -15.34
C ARG A 16 -27.46 12.36 -16.29
N PRO A 17 -26.92 11.17 -15.96
CA PRO A 17 -26.05 10.45 -16.87
C PRO A 17 -26.83 10.05 -18.13
N ALA A 18 -26.14 10.15 -19.28
CA ALA A 18 -26.68 9.73 -20.56
C ALA A 18 -26.94 8.22 -20.58
N PHE A 19 -28.10 7.84 -21.13
CA PHE A 19 -28.56 6.47 -21.32
C PHE A 19 -27.47 5.57 -21.93
N GLY A 20 -27.16 4.46 -21.25
CA GLY A 20 -26.42 3.34 -21.86
C GLY A 20 -25.20 2.79 -21.12
N ARG A 21 -25.04 3.00 -19.81
CA ARG A 21 -23.99 2.31 -19.03
C ARG A 21 -24.57 1.52 -17.87
N THR A 22 -24.35 0.21 -17.93
CA THR A 22 -24.55 -0.73 -16.84
C THR A 22 -23.64 -0.37 -15.66
N ASN A 23 -24.27 -0.09 -14.52
CA ASN A 23 -23.82 -0.55 -13.21
C ASN A 23 -22.42 -0.09 -12.76
N MET A 24 -22.19 1.15 -12.33
CA MET A 24 -20.92 1.47 -11.65
C MET A 24 -21.06 2.55 -10.58
N ALA A 25 -20.53 2.23 -9.40
CA ALA A 25 -20.16 3.20 -8.39
C ALA A 25 -19.32 4.34 -8.99
N ILE A 26 -19.39 5.53 -8.40
CA ILE A 26 -18.70 6.72 -8.90
C ILE A 26 -17.58 7.17 -7.98
N ALA A 27 -16.66 7.98 -8.51
CA ALA A 27 -15.71 8.73 -7.70
C ALA A 27 -16.38 10.01 -7.19
N ALA A 28 -16.18 10.37 -5.91
CA ALA A 28 -16.68 11.63 -5.35
C ALA A 28 -15.75 12.79 -5.72
N VAL A 29 -15.82 13.21 -6.98
CA VAL A 29 -15.03 14.31 -7.53
C VAL A 29 -15.92 15.41 -8.08
N PRO A 30 -15.44 16.67 -8.13
CA PRO A 30 -16.15 17.74 -8.81
C PRO A 30 -16.43 17.41 -10.28
N SER A 31 -17.58 17.85 -10.78
CA SER A 31 -18.05 17.54 -12.14
C SER A 31 -17.10 17.98 -13.26
N TYR A 32 -16.27 19.00 -13.02
CA TYR A 32 -15.30 19.49 -14.01
C TYR A 32 -14.13 18.51 -14.25
N LEU A 33 -13.89 17.53 -13.36
CA LEU A 33 -12.87 16.50 -13.54
C LEU A 33 -13.32 15.36 -14.45
N GLY A 34 -14.62 15.27 -14.75
CA GLY A 34 -15.19 14.16 -15.51
C GLY A 34 -15.35 12.89 -14.67
N GLU A 35 -15.52 11.76 -15.36
CA GLU A 35 -15.88 10.47 -14.74
C GLU A 35 -14.92 9.32 -15.11
N ASP A 36 -14.09 9.51 -16.14
CA ASP A 36 -13.16 8.49 -16.64
C ASP A 36 -11.75 8.75 -16.12
N PHE A 37 -11.33 7.91 -15.18
CA PHE A 37 -9.99 7.92 -14.59
C PHE A 37 -9.19 6.66 -14.97
N SER A 38 -9.55 5.98 -16.06
CA SER A 38 -8.90 4.77 -16.54
C SER A 38 -7.43 4.97 -16.96
N THR A 39 -7.03 6.21 -17.25
CA THR A 39 -5.65 6.58 -17.58
C THR A 39 -4.85 7.11 -16.39
N ALA A 40 -5.48 7.36 -15.24
CA ALA A 40 -4.78 7.76 -14.02
C ALA A 40 -3.94 6.59 -13.48
N SER A 41 -2.90 6.88 -12.69
CA SER A 41 -2.11 5.82 -12.07
C SER A 41 -2.94 5.07 -11.01
N PRO A 42 -2.57 3.83 -10.67
CA PRO A 42 -3.27 3.05 -9.64
C PRO A 42 -3.35 3.79 -8.31
N GLY A 43 -2.28 4.47 -7.89
CA GLY A 43 -2.27 5.24 -6.64
C GLY A 43 -3.25 6.42 -6.64
N LEU A 44 -3.44 7.10 -7.78
CA LEU A 44 -4.44 8.16 -7.91
C LEU A 44 -5.86 7.59 -7.90
N ARG A 45 -6.10 6.48 -8.59
CA ARG A 45 -7.40 5.78 -8.54
C ARG A 45 -7.72 5.26 -7.15
N PHE A 46 -6.73 4.74 -6.44
CA PHE A 46 -6.90 4.22 -5.10
C PHE A 46 -7.16 5.36 -4.11
N GLY A 47 -6.31 6.39 -4.09
CA GLY A 47 -6.38 7.45 -3.09
C GLY A 47 -7.40 8.55 -3.36
N MET A 48 -7.62 8.94 -4.62
CA MET A 48 -8.41 10.13 -4.98
C MET A 48 -9.62 9.85 -5.86
N TYR A 49 -9.49 8.94 -6.83
CA TYR A 49 -10.52 8.69 -7.84
C TYR A 49 -11.23 7.34 -7.66
N LEU A 50 -11.32 6.88 -6.42
CA LEU A 50 -11.88 5.58 -6.11
C LEU A 50 -13.37 5.58 -6.40
N GLN A 51 -13.77 4.72 -7.34
CA GLN A 51 -15.16 4.54 -7.74
C GLN A 51 -15.90 3.67 -6.72
N LEU A 52 -16.26 4.28 -5.58
CA LEU A 52 -16.78 3.56 -4.41
C LEU A 52 -18.25 3.89 -4.10
N TRP A 53 -18.70 5.09 -4.43
CA TRP A 53 -20.01 5.58 -4.04
C TRP A 53 -21.11 4.93 -4.85
N GLY A 54 -21.97 4.18 -4.18
CA GLY A 54 -22.98 3.37 -4.82
C GLY A 54 -24.12 4.18 -5.44
N VAL A 55 -24.98 3.47 -6.17
CA VAL A 55 -26.17 4.04 -6.81
C VAL A 55 -27.40 3.19 -6.51
N ASP A 56 -28.54 3.86 -6.36
CA ASP A 56 -29.83 3.18 -6.43
C ASP A 56 -30.10 2.83 -7.89
N GLN A 57 -30.22 1.54 -8.20
CA GLN A 57 -30.36 1.12 -9.60
C GLN A 57 -31.69 1.49 -10.23
N LYS A 58 -32.72 1.73 -9.41
CA LYS A 58 -34.07 2.09 -9.87
C LYS A 58 -34.19 3.59 -10.08
N THR A 59 -33.72 4.39 -9.13
CA THR A 59 -33.83 5.86 -9.18
C THR A 59 -32.63 6.53 -9.84
N GLN A 60 -31.50 5.83 -9.95
CA GLN A 60 -30.19 6.36 -10.36
C GLN A 60 -29.66 7.47 -9.44
N GLU A 61 -30.15 7.52 -8.20
CA GLU A 61 -29.65 8.46 -7.20
C GLU A 61 -28.34 7.96 -6.58
N LEU A 62 -27.44 8.91 -6.29
CA LEU A 62 -26.18 8.62 -5.63
C LEU A 62 -26.40 8.25 -4.17
N LEU A 63 -25.79 7.14 -3.77
CA LEU A 63 -25.75 6.69 -2.40
C LEU A 63 -24.40 7.10 -1.81
N TRP A 64 -24.45 7.83 -0.70
CA TRP A 64 -23.28 8.13 0.12
C TRP A 64 -22.88 6.90 0.97
N GLY A 65 -22.80 5.74 0.34
CA GLY A 65 -22.44 4.45 0.93
C GLY A 65 -21.68 3.57 -0.06
N THR A 66 -21.05 2.51 0.44
CA THR A 66 -20.19 1.60 -0.33
C THR A 66 -20.94 0.45 -1.01
N HIS A 67 -22.23 0.62 -1.26
CA HIS A 67 -23.09 -0.43 -1.82
C HIS A 67 -24.11 0.14 -2.80
N ASP A 68 -24.41 -0.64 -3.84
CA ASP A 68 -25.52 -0.38 -4.73
C ASP A 68 -26.81 -0.97 -4.16
N LEU A 69 -27.95 -0.34 -4.48
CA LEU A 69 -29.28 -0.90 -4.20
C LEU A 69 -29.84 -1.56 -5.46
N LYS A 70 -29.88 -2.89 -5.44
CA LYS A 70 -30.48 -3.74 -6.46
C LYS A 70 -31.90 -4.15 -6.07
N TYR A 71 -32.75 -4.34 -7.06
CA TYR A 71 -34.13 -4.79 -6.86
C TYR A 71 -34.30 -6.13 -7.58
N GLU A 72 -34.51 -7.19 -6.80
CA GLU A 72 -34.71 -8.53 -7.36
C GLU A 72 -35.97 -9.18 -6.79
N VAL A 73 -36.68 -9.89 -7.65
CA VAL A 73 -37.84 -10.69 -7.26
C VAL A 73 -37.35 -12.04 -6.74
N ARG A 74 -37.42 -12.26 -5.42
CA ARG A 74 -36.93 -13.49 -4.77
C ARG A 74 -37.95 -14.10 -3.82
N GLY A 75 -37.71 -15.36 -3.47
CA GLY A 75 -38.51 -16.13 -2.50
C GLY A 75 -39.74 -16.81 -3.10
N GLN A 76 -40.36 -17.66 -2.28
CA GLN A 76 -41.47 -18.54 -2.68
C GLN A 76 -42.70 -17.75 -3.17
N TYR A 77 -42.88 -16.51 -2.67
CA TYR A 77 -43.98 -15.61 -3.02
C TYR A 77 -43.61 -14.56 -4.09
N ARG A 78 -42.43 -14.64 -4.71
CA ARG A 78 -41.95 -13.70 -5.74
C ARG A 78 -42.16 -12.22 -5.36
N GLN A 79 -41.67 -11.84 -4.20
CA GLN A 79 -41.70 -10.43 -3.77
C GLN A 79 -40.44 -9.71 -4.22
N GLU A 80 -40.58 -8.48 -4.71
CA GLU A 80 -39.45 -7.59 -4.97
C GLU A 80 -38.79 -7.24 -3.63
N ARG A 81 -37.47 -7.47 -3.55
CA ARG A 81 -36.66 -7.14 -2.39
C ARG A 81 -35.47 -6.28 -2.80
N VAL A 82 -35.11 -5.36 -1.92
CA VAL A 82 -33.90 -4.55 -2.04
C VAL A 82 -32.71 -5.38 -1.57
N LEU A 83 -31.70 -5.49 -2.42
CA LEU A 83 -30.44 -6.16 -2.15
C LEU A 83 -29.33 -5.10 -2.12
N LYS A 84 -28.49 -5.17 -1.09
CA LYS A 84 -27.27 -4.37 -1.02
C LYS A 84 -26.14 -5.16 -1.66
N GLU A 85 -25.51 -4.61 -2.69
CA GLU A 85 -24.33 -5.20 -3.31
C GLU A 85 -23.11 -4.35 -2.94
N GLU A 86 -22.14 -4.95 -2.23
CA GLU A 86 -20.93 -4.24 -1.80
C GLU A 86 -20.01 -3.92 -2.98
N ASN A 87 -19.57 -2.66 -3.07
CA ASN A 87 -18.77 -2.14 -4.17
C ASN A 87 -17.27 -2.10 -3.87
N LYS A 88 -16.85 -2.45 -2.66
CA LYS A 88 -15.45 -2.29 -2.20
C LYS A 88 -14.47 -3.10 -3.06
N ALA A 89 -14.76 -4.39 -3.26
CA ALA A 89 -13.87 -5.28 -4.00
C ALA A 89 -13.79 -4.91 -5.50
N SER A 90 -14.90 -4.52 -6.12
CA SER A 90 -14.91 -4.07 -7.52
C SER A 90 -14.19 -2.75 -7.68
N ALA A 91 -14.37 -1.79 -6.76
CA ALA A 91 -13.66 -0.52 -6.74
C ALA A 91 -12.13 -0.72 -6.64
N LEU A 92 -11.67 -1.59 -5.73
CA LEU A 92 -10.25 -1.93 -5.60
C LEU A 92 -9.69 -2.61 -6.85
N LYS A 93 -10.44 -3.56 -7.44
CA LYS A 93 -10.02 -4.21 -8.70
C LYS A 93 -9.90 -3.21 -9.84
N ALA A 94 -10.80 -2.25 -9.93
CA ALA A 94 -10.73 -1.18 -10.94
C ALA A 94 -9.53 -0.26 -10.70
N ALA A 95 -9.24 0.09 -9.44
CA ALA A 95 -8.10 0.92 -9.07
C ALA A 95 -6.75 0.24 -9.32
N ALA A 96 -6.68 -1.08 -9.13
CA ALA A 96 -5.45 -1.88 -9.15
C ALA A 96 -4.78 -2.01 -10.53
N LYS A 97 -5.49 -1.73 -11.63
CA LYS A 97 -4.97 -1.92 -12.99
C LYS A 97 -3.84 -0.95 -13.30
N PHE A 98 -2.85 -1.38 -14.08
CA PHE A 98 -1.78 -0.54 -14.64
C PHE A 98 -2.06 -0.22 -16.11
N THR A 99 -1.71 0.99 -16.53
CA THR A 99 -1.62 1.34 -17.95
C THR A 99 -0.27 0.90 -18.53
N ALA A 100 -0.14 0.91 -19.86
CA ALA A 100 1.14 0.69 -20.51
C ALA A 100 2.19 1.76 -20.10
N SER A 101 1.75 3.00 -19.90
CA SER A 101 2.62 4.08 -19.44
C SER A 101 3.11 3.85 -18.01
N ASP A 102 2.27 3.32 -17.13
CA ASP A 102 2.66 3.01 -15.74
C ASP A 102 3.76 1.94 -15.71
N LYS A 103 3.64 0.91 -16.56
CA LYS A 103 4.65 -0.15 -16.68
C LYS A 103 5.97 0.39 -17.19
N GLN A 104 5.93 1.18 -18.26
CA GLN A 104 7.14 1.82 -18.79
C GLN A 104 7.80 2.71 -17.74
N LEU A 105 7.01 3.52 -17.01
CA LEU A 105 7.53 4.38 -15.96
C LEU A 105 8.18 3.58 -14.82
N MET A 106 7.55 2.48 -14.38
CA MET A 106 8.08 1.57 -13.36
C MET A 106 9.44 0.98 -13.76
N GLU A 107 9.58 0.56 -15.02
CA GLU A 107 10.86 0.07 -15.57
C GLU A 107 11.92 1.19 -15.63
N GLN A 108 11.55 2.39 -16.11
CA GLN A 108 12.49 3.51 -16.19
C GLN A 108 12.95 3.99 -14.82
N LEU A 109 12.08 3.97 -13.81
CA LEU A 109 12.42 4.33 -12.45
C LEU A 109 13.44 3.35 -11.85
N LEU A 110 13.25 2.04 -12.06
CA LEU A 110 14.23 1.04 -11.62
C LEU A 110 15.57 1.22 -12.33
N ARG A 111 15.58 1.39 -13.65
CA ARG A 111 16.82 1.63 -14.41
C ARG A 111 17.56 2.86 -13.90
N ARG A 112 16.83 3.95 -13.64
CA ARG A 112 17.41 5.17 -13.06
C ARG A 112 17.96 4.92 -11.66
N GLN A 113 17.24 4.16 -10.83
CA GLN A 113 17.69 3.81 -9.48
C GLN A 113 18.99 3.00 -9.52
N GLN A 114 19.07 1.98 -10.37
CA GLN A 114 20.27 1.16 -10.55
C GLN A 114 21.47 2.01 -11.00
N GLN A 115 21.27 2.92 -11.97
CA GLN A 115 22.31 3.84 -12.42
C GLN A 115 22.77 4.79 -11.31
N ALA A 116 21.83 5.39 -10.57
CA ALA A 116 22.15 6.29 -9.46
C ALA A 116 22.86 5.55 -8.32
N PHE A 117 22.46 4.31 -8.03
CA PHE A 117 23.09 3.48 -7.02
C PHE A 117 24.52 3.12 -7.41
N ALA A 118 24.73 2.64 -8.64
CA ALA A 118 26.06 2.32 -9.16
C ALA A 118 27.01 3.53 -9.21
N ALA A 119 26.48 4.74 -9.40
CA ALA A 119 27.26 5.97 -9.39
C ALA A 119 27.56 6.51 -7.98
N SER A 120 26.83 6.07 -6.94
CA SER A 120 26.91 6.65 -5.59
C SER A 120 27.63 5.78 -4.56
N ALA A 121 27.86 4.49 -4.86
CA ALA A 121 28.62 3.60 -3.98
C ALA A 121 29.73 2.87 -4.73
N TYR A 122 30.87 2.69 -4.06
CA TYR A 122 31.90 1.77 -4.51
C TYR A 122 31.43 0.32 -4.35
N ALA A 123 32.00 -0.60 -5.13
CA ALA A 123 31.60 -2.01 -5.11
C ALA A 123 31.60 -2.61 -3.69
N ASN A 124 32.61 -2.29 -2.88
CA ASN A 124 32.78 -2.79 -1.51
C ASN A 124 31.88 -2.08 -0.47
N ASP A 125 31.12 -1.07 -0.90
CA ASP A 125 30.23 -0.26 -0.05
C ASP A 125 28.76 -0.52 -0.44
N SER A 126 28.52 -1.50 -1.30
CA SER A 126 27.23 -1.70 -1.97
C SER A 126 26.83 -3.17 -1.99
N LEU A 127 25.55 -3.42 -1.72
CA LEU A 127 24.94 -4.74 -1.84
C LEU A 127 23.63 -4.59 -2.64
N VAL A 128 23.50 -5.40 -3.68
CA VAL A 128 22.28 -5.51 -4.48
C VAL A 128 21.76 -6.93 -4.38
N ILE A 129 20.49 -7.08 -3.99
CA ILE A 129 19.81 -8.37 -3.89
C ILE A 129 18.60 -8.32 -4.82
N GLU A 130 18.55 -9.25 -5.77
CA GLU A 130 17.39 -9.48 -6.61
C GLU A 130 16.54 -10.59 -5.98
N ALA A 131 15.25 -10.34 -5.79
CA ALA A 131 14.32 -11.32 -5.24
C ALA A 131 12.99 -11.30 -5.99
N GLN A 132 12.22 -12.37 -5.82
CA GLN A 132 10.89 -12.48 -6.41
C GLN A 132 9.86 -12.79 -5.31
N ALA A 133 8.71 -12.14 -5.35
CA ALA A 133 7.62 -12.42 -4.44
C ALA A 133 7.04 -13.82 -4.70
N VAL A 134 7.13 -14.71 -3.73
CA VAL A 134 6.54 -16.07 -3.82
C VAL A 134 5.07 -16.12 -3.39
N ALA A 135 4.60 -15.08 -2.71
CA ALA A 135 3.25 -14.93 -2.18
C ALA A 135 2.78 -13.47 -2.33
N PRO A 136 1.47 -13.18 -2.18
CA PRO A 136 0.98 -11.81 -2.18
C PRO A 136 1.70 -10.98 -1.11
N PHE A 137 2.21 -9.83 -1.52
CA PHE A 137 2.98 -8.94 -0.64
C PHE A 137 2.27 -7.60 -0.47
N THR A 138 2.17 -7.09 0.74
CA THR A 138 1.52 -5.80 1.02
C THR A 138 2.45 -4.85 1.76
N THR A 139 2.25 -3.56 1.55
CA THR A 139 3.06 -2.47 2.09
C THR A 139 2.13 -1.31 2.43
N GLY A 140 2.35 -0.66 3.58
CA GLY A 140 1.56 0.50 3.98
C GLY A 140 0.12 0.19 4.40
N LEU A 141 -0.15 -1.00 4.95
CA LEU A 141 -1.49 -1.34 5.46
C LEU A 141 -2.02 -0.33 6.48
N GLY A 142 -1.13 0.30 7.25
CA GLY A 142 -1.49 1.34 8.23
C GLY A 142 -1.72 2.73 7.63
N ASN A 143 -1.57 2.93 6.32
CA ASN A 143 -1.85 4.22 5.69
C ASN A 143 -3.36 4.48 5.69
N GLU A 144 -3.76 5.73 5.89
CA GLU A 144 -5.16 6.12 5.86
C GLU A 144 -5.77 5.88 4.47
N HIS A 145 -6.95 5.24 4.44
CA HIS A 145 -7.71 5.02 3.23
C HIS A 145 -9.21 4.83 3.57
N PRO A 146 -10.16 5.28 2.71
CA PRO A 146 -11.59 5.12 2.98
C PRO A 146 -12.08 3.68 3.21
N LEU A 147 -11.29 2.68 2.77
CA LEU A 147 -11.58 1.25 2.96
C LEU A 147 -10.78 0.60 4.11
N GLU A 148 -10.34 1.39 5.09
CA GLU A 148 -9.57 1.00 6.29
C GLU A 148 -8.12 0.57 6.03
N ASN A 149 -7.84 -0.24 5.01
CA ASN A 149 -6.49 -0.69 4.70
C ASN A 149 -5.85 0.15 3.60
N GLY A 150 -4.73 0.78 3.92
CA GLY A 150 -3.93 1.54 2.98
C GLY A 150 -3.01 0.69 2.12
N PHE A 151 -2.32 1.36 1.19
CA PHE A 151 -1.24 0.79 0.41
C PHE A 151 -0.19 1.88 0.12
N SER A 152 1.09 1.53 0.06
CA SER A 152 2.16 2.49 -0.22
C SER A 152 2.32 2.74 -1.73
N PHE A 153 2.00 3.96 -2.17
CA PHE A 153 2.24 4.44 -3.53
C PHE A 153 3.26 5.58 -3.55
N LEU A 154 4.20 5.55 -4.50
CA LEU A 154 5.24 6.54 -4.68
C LEU A 154 4.66 7.81 -5.28
N ASN A 155 4.63 8.89 -4.50
CA ASN A 155 4.19 10.22 -4.96
C ASN A 155 5.31 10.89 -5.81
N PRO A 156 5.02 11.51 -6.96
CA PRO A 156 3.71 11.73 -7.59
C PRO A 156 3.28 10.69 -8.63
N TYR A 157 4.06 9.62 -8.81
CA TYR A 157 3.83 8.65 -9.87
C TYR A 157 2.62 7.74 -9.62
N GLY A 158 2.24 7.51 -8.36
CA GLY A 158 1.16 6.60 -7.98
C GLY A 158 1.46 5.14 -8.30
N LEU A 159 2.74 4.76 -8.31
CA LEU A 159 3.21 3.39 -8.50
C LEU A 159 3.48 2.72 -7.15
N PRO A 160 3.28 1.39 -7.01
CA PRO A 160 3.58 0.69 -5.77
C PRO A 160 5.06 0.86 -5.38
N TYR A 161 5.35 1.01 -4.08
CA TYR A 161 6.72 0.97 -3.57
C TYR A 161 6.79 0.36 -2.18
N LEU A 162 7.95 -0.21 -1.85
CA LEU A 162 8.26 -0.68 -0.52
C LEU A 162 9.27 0.28 0.13
N PRO A 163 8.91 0.96 1.23
CA PRO A 163 9.83 1.82 1.95
C PRO A 163 11.08 1.06 2.41
N GLY A 164 12.27 1.61 2.14
CA GLY A 164 13.54 1.06 2.61
C GLY A 164 13.64 1.02 4.14
N SER A 165 12.93 1.93 4.83
CA SER A 165 12.77 1.91 6.28
C SER A 165 12.05 0.65 6.79
N GLY A 166 11.07 0.13 6.04
CA GLY A 166 10.38 -1.12 6.37
C GLY A 166 11.33 -2.31 6.28
N VAL A 167 12.13 -2.39 5.21
CA VAL A 167 13.17 -3.42 5.05
C VAL A 167 14.21 -3.34 6.17
N LYS A 168 14.70 -2.13 6.45
CA LYS A 168 15.63 -1.88 7.56
C LYS A 168 15.05 -2.34 8.90
N GLY A 169 13.77 -2.06 9.14
CA GLY A 169 13.06 -2.45 10.36
C GLY A 169 12.98 -3.97 10.52
N VAL A 170 12.57 -4.68 9.46
CA VAL A 170 12.48 -6.15 9.46
C VAL A 170 13.86 -6.78 9.69
N LEU A 171 14.90 -6.34 8.98
CA LEU A 171 16.24 -6.89 9.16
C LEU A 171 16.82 -6.59 10.54
N ARG A 172 16.60 -5.39 11.07
CA ARG A 172 17.00 -5.03 12.44
C ARG A 172 16.31 -5.91 13.48
N GLN A 173 15.01 -6.17 13.29
CA GLN A 173 14.24 -7.02 14.19
C GLN A 173 14.69 -8.48 14.12
N ALA A 174 14.88 -9.02 12.90
CA ALA A 174 15.40 -10.36 12.71
C ALA A 174 16.78 -10.55 13.36
N ALA A 175 17.69 -9.58 13.22
CA ALA A 175 18.99 -9.62 13.89
C ALA A 175 18.86 -9.64 15.42
N ARG A 176 17.91 -8.89 16.00
CA ARG A 176 17.63 -8.91 17.45
C ARG A 176 17.09 -10.26 17.91
N GLU A 177 16.23 -10.89 17.13
CA GLU A 177 15.68 -12.22 17.42
C GLU A 177 16.73 -13.33 17.31
N LEU A 178 17.70 -13.20 16.40
CA LEU A 178 18.85 -14.10 16.35
C LEU A 178 19.75 -13.95 17.60
N VAL A 179 19.94 -12.71 18.08
CA VAL A 179 20.72 -12.45 19.31
C VAL A 179 19.99 -12.89 20.57
N SER A 180 18.65 -12.87 20.61
CA SER A 180 17.88 -13.34 21.78
C SER A 180 18.06 -14.84 22.05
N GLY A 181 18.50 -15.60 21.04
CA GLY A 181 18.72 -17.05 21.14
C GLY A 181 17.45 -17.88 20.96
N GLU A 182 16.29 -17.25 20.72
CA GLU A 182 15.02 -17.95 20.50
C GLU A 182 15.05 -18.86 19.27
N TRP A 183 15.92 -18.56 18.30
CA TRP A 183 16.05 -19.26 17.02
C TRP A 183 17.37 -20.03 16.89
N GLY A 184 18.06 -20.30 17.99
CA GLY A 184 19.31 -21.06 18.03
C GLY A 184 20.55 -20.18 17.97
N ALA A 185 21.43 -20.40 16.98
CA ALA A 185 22.70 -19.69 16.87
C ALA A 185 22.50 -18.25 16.38
N SER A 186 23.26 -17.29 16.94
CA SER A 186 23.15 -15.87 16.58
C SER A 186 23.64 -15.54 15.16
N GLN A 187 24.19 -16.51 14.42
CA GLN A 187 24.71 -16.34 13.06
C GLN A 187 25.71 -15.17 12.92
N GLY A 188 26.52 -14.93 13.96
CA GLY A 188 27.47 -13.82 13.98
C GLY A 188 26.85 -12.46 14.34
N TRP A 189 25.57 -12.39 14.71
CA TRP A 189 24.99 -11.18 15.27
C TRP A 189 25.31 -11.05 16.76
N ASP A 190 25.53 -9.80 17.17
CA ASP A 190 25.57 -9.34 18.56
C ASP A 190 24.98 -7.91 18.63
N SER A 191 24.78 -7.41 19.85
CA SER A 191 24.18 -6.09 20.07
C SER A 191 25.01 -4.93 19.49
N ASP A 192 26.33 -5.07 19.47
CA ASP A 192 27.24 -4.02 19.00
C ASP A 192 27.21 -3.93 17.47
N ARG A 193 27.21 -5.07 16.77
CA ARG A 193 27.04 -5.16 15.32
C ARG A 193 25.68 -4.63 14.85
N ILE A 194 24.61 -4.95 15.58
CA ILE A 194 23.27 -4.39 15.30
C ILE A 194 23.29 -2.86 15.42
N THR A 195 23.90 -2.35 16.49
CA THR A 195 24.01 -0.91 16.73
C THR A 195 24.88 -0.22 15.67
N ALA A 196 25.99 -0.83 15.27
CA ALA A 196 26.88 -0.32 14.25
C ALA A 196 26.20 -0.24 12.87
N LEU A 197 25.46 -1.28 12.48
CA LEU A 197 24.85 -1.38 11.15
C LEU A 197 23.51 -0.64 11.05
N PHE A 198 22.62 -0.77 12.05
CA PHE A 198 21.27 -0.21 12.00
C PHE A 198 21.12 1.10 12.78
N GLY A 199 21.98 1.35 13.76
CA GLY A 199 21.92 2.49 14.66
C GLY A 199 21.25 2.18 16.00
N LEU A 200 21.54 3.05 16.97
CA LEU A 200 20.91 3.03 18.29
C LEU A 200 19.89 4.16 18.39
N GLU A 201 18.67 3.77 18.70
CA GLU A 201 17.60 4.69 19.06
C GLU A 201 17.40 4.56 20.56
N SER A 202 18.05 5.45 21.30
CA SER A 202 17.90 5.56 22.74
C SER A 202 16.58 6.27 23.07
N LYS A 203 16.05 6.03 24.29
CA LYS A 203 14.76 6.62 24.72
C LYS A 203 14.85 8.16 24.74
N ASP A 204 13.70 8.83 24.65
CA ASP A 204 13.61 10.29 24.72
C ASP A 204 14.35 10.84 25.96
N GLY A 205 15.31 11.74 25.73
CA GLY A 205 16.14 12.36 26.77
C GLY A 205 17.49 11.68 27.01
N ASP A 206 17.78 10.57 26.34
CA ASP A 206 19.08 9.91 26.41
C ASP A 206 20.07 10.51 25.39
N SER A 207 21.37 10.53 25.73
CA SER A 207 22.39 11.26 24.94
C SER A 207 23.12 10.39 23.91
N GLN A 208 22.91 9.07 23.95
CA GLN A 208 23.63 8.11 23.12
C GLN A 208 22.84 7.74 21.86
N HIS A 209 22.75 8.69 20.92
CA HIS A 209 22.25 8.39 19.57
C HIS A 209 23.39 7.97 18.66
N ARG A 210 23.23 6.82 17.98
CA ARG A 210 24.19 6.37 16.97
C ARG A 210 23.51 6.17 15.62
N ARG A 211 24.04 6.82 14.60
CA ARG A 211 23.65 6.55 13.20
C ARG A 211 24.23 5.20 12.77
N GLY A 212 23.37 4.33 12.23
CA GLY A 212 23.80 3.08 11.61
C GLY A 212 24.54 3.29 10.29
N ALA A 213 25.46 2.37 9.98
CA ALA A 213 26.24 2.39 8.74
C ALA A 213 25.42 2.05 7.49
N LEU A 214 24.34 1.27 7.61
CA LEU A 214 23.55 0.82 6.46
C LEU A 214 22.47 1.81 6.05
N ILE A 215 22.39 2.07 4.75
CA ILE A 215 21.41 2.90 4.06
C ILE A 215 20.60 1.98 3.14
N PHE A 216 19.31 1.86 3.41
CA PHE A 216 18.38 1.06 2.61
C PHE A 216 17.57 1.98 1.72
N TRP A 217 17.65 1.76 0.41
CA TRP A 217 16.88 2.54 -0.56
C TRP A 217 15.46 1.99 -0.67
N ASP A 218 14.51 2.84 -1.04
CA ASP A 218 13.15 2.41 -1.34
C ASP A 218 13.13 1.47 -2.55
N ILE A 219 12.23 0.50 -2.56
CA ILE A 219 12.17 -0.51 -3.60
C ILE A 219 10.98 -0.23 -4.52
N ILE A 220 11.24 -0.26 -5.82
CA ILE A 220 10.24 -0.07 -6.87
C ILE A 220 10.00 -1.44 -7.52
N PRO A 221 9.01 -2.22 -7.03
CA PRO A 221 8.78 -3.58 -7.51
C PRO A 221 8.37 -3.59 -8.98
N GLN A 222 8.91 -4.52 -9.75
CA GLN A 222 8.48 -4.78 -11.12
C GLN A 222 7.30 -5.76 -11.07
N ILE A 223 6.09 -5.19 -11.18
CA ILE A 223 4.86 -5.95 -10.96
C ILE A 223 4.63 -6.95 -12.08
N LYS A 224 4.36 -8.21 -11.72
CA LYS A 224 3.91 -9.25 -12.66
C LYS A 224 2.49 -8.96 -13.16
N GLY A 225 2.25 -9.15 -14.46
CA GLY A 225 0.93 -8.90 -15.07
C GLY A 225 0.64 -7.41 -15.22
N ASP A 226 -0.63 -7.03 -15.29
CA ASP A 226 -1.09 -5.66 -15.53
C ASP A 226 -1.94 -5.08 -14.39
N HIS A 227 -1.91 -5.68 -13.20
CA HIS A 227 -2.68 -5.22 -12.04
C HIS A 227 -2.01 -5.57 -10.71
N LEU A 228 -2.32 -4.81 -9.66
CA LEU A 228 -2.18 -5.26 -8.28
C LEU A 228 -3.25 -6.31 -7.97
N SER A 229 -2.97 -7.19 -7.01
CA SER A 229 -3.94 -8.17 -6.51
C SER A 229 -4.83 -7.57 -5.43
N VAL A 230 -6.04 -8.11 -5.29
CA VAL A 230 -6.98 -7.75 -4.22
C VAL A 230 -7.14 -8.97 -3.32
N GLU A 231 -6.73 -8.83 -2.07
CA GLU A 231 -6.84 -9.87 -1.05
C GLU A 231 -7.93 -9.51 -0.02
N VAL A 232 -8.37 -10.51 0.74
CA VAL A 232 -9.36 -10.34 1.82
C VAL A 232 -8.79 -10.89 3.11
N MET A 233 -8.84 -10.09 4.18
CA MET A 233 -8.61 -10.55 5.55
C MET A 233 -9.92 -10.50 6.33
N THR A 234 -10.19 -11.51 7.14
CA THR A 234 -11.36 -11.57 8.03
C THR A 234 -10.88 -11.60 9.49
N PRO A 235 -10.53 -10.44 10.10
CA PRO A 235 -10.20 -10.42 11.51
C PRO A 235 -11.42 -10.85 12.34
N HIS A 236 -11.21 -11.82 13.22
CA HIS A 236 -12.27 -12.37 14.08
C HIS A 236 -12.39 -11.67 15.45
N GLN A 237 -11.50 -10.72 15.79
CA GLN A 237 -11.36 -10.23 17.17
C GLN A 237 -11.16 -8.70 17.32
N LYS A 238 -12.00 -7.85 16.69
CA LYS A 238 -12.00 -6.41 17.03
C LYS A 238 -12.40 -6.17 18.50
N HIS A 239 -13.31 -6.99 19.06
CA HIS A 239 -13.86 -6.83 20.41
C HIS A 239 -12.86 -7.10 21.55
N TYR A 240 -11.93 -8.06 21.39
CA TYR A 240 -10.95 -8.40 22.43
C TYR A 240 -9.91 -7.29 22.65
N TYR A 241 -9.45 -6.64 21.58
CA TYR A 241 -8.42 -5.61 21.65
C TYR A 241 -8.92 -4.20 21.99
N GLN A 242 -10.23 -3.92 21.84
CA GLN A 242 -10.79 -2.57 22.03
C GLN A 242 -11.65 -2.42 23.30
N GLU A 243 -12.24 -3.50 23.83
CA GLU A 243 -13.26 -3.40 24.89
C GLU A 243 -12.96 -4.23 26.15
N GLY A 244 -11.84 -4.99 26.17
CA GLY A 244 -11.41 -5.73 27.36
C GLY A 244 -12.29 -6.92 27.75
N ASP A 245 -13.15 -7.38 26.82
CA ASP A 245 -14.03 -8.52 27.02
C ASP A 245 -13.31 -9.88 26.94
N ASN A 246 -13.92 -10.93 27.50
CA ASN A 246 -13.34 -12.27 27.54
C ASN A 246 -13.07 -12.82 26.12
N PRO A 247 -11.96 -13.54 25.89
CA PRO A 247 -11.61 -14.09 24.59
C PRO A 247 -12.62 -15.17 24.19
N HIS A 248 -13.55 -14.82 23.30
CA HIS A 248 -14.50 -15.76 22.71
C HIS A 248 -14.41 -15.67 21.18
N ASP A 249 -14.25 -16.83 20.53
CA ASP A 249 -14.07 -17.00 19.08
C ASP A 249 -15.40 -16.90 18.29
N SER A 250 -16.34 -16.09 18.78
CA SER A 250 -17.73 -16.03 18.31
C SER A 250 -18.08 -14.73 17.57
N GLY A 251 -17.09 -13.86 17.31
CA GLY A 251 -17.28 -12.64 16.53
C GLY A 251 -17.61 -12.93 15.07
N GLN A 252 -18.59 -12.22 14.49
CA GLN A 252 -18.84 -12.29 13.05
C GLN A 252 -17.62 -11.74 12.29
N PRO A 253 -17.08 -12.49 11.30
CA PRO A 253 -15.95 -11.99 10.50
C PRO A 253 -16.37 -10.75 9.73
N ILE A 254 -15.55 -9.70 9.80
CA ILE A 254 -15.71 -8.49 8.99
C ILE A 254 -14.69 -8.59 7.84
N PRO A 255 -15.11 -8.92 6.60
CA PRO A 255 -14.17 -9.00 5.48
C PRO A 255 -13.61 -7.62 5.14
N LEU A 256 -12.28 -7.50 5.18
CA LEU A 256 -11.54 -6.31 4.80
C LEU A 256 -10.73 -6.63 3.55
N THR A 257 -11.08 -5.96 2.45
CA THR A 257 -10.39 -6.08 1.16
C THR A 257 -9.23 -5.11 1.10
N PHE A 258 -8.05 -5.52 0.61
CA PHE A 258 -6.88 -4.66 0.48
C PHE A 258 -6.02 -5.01 -0.74
N LEU A 259 -5.13 -4.09 -1.13
CA LEU A 259 -4.23 -4.27 -2.28
C LEU A 259 -2.95 -5.00 -1.90
N THR A 260 -2.48 -5.83 -2.82
CA THR A 260 -1.21 -6.56 -2.72
C THR A 260 -0.45 -6.54 -4.05
N VAL A 261 0.87 -6.60 -3.97
CA VAL A 261 1.75 -6.96 -5.08
C VAL A 261 1.54 -8.45 -5.38
N PRO A 262 1.26 -8.84 -6.64
CA PRO A 262 1.05 -10.23 -7.01
C PRO A 262 2.34 -11.07 -6.88
N PRO A 263 2.21 -12.38 -6.58
CA PRO A 263 3.31 -13.33 -6.72
C PRO A 263 3.96 -13.28 -8.11
N GLY A 264 5.24 -13.60 -8.18
CA GLY A 264 6.06 -13.53 -9.39
C GLY A 264 6.52 -12.12 -9.75
N SER A 265 6.24 -11.10 -8.91
CA SER A 265 6.77 -9.74 -9.08
C SER A 265 8.20 -9.66 -8.57
N ASP A 266 9.05 -8.91 -9.27
CA ASP A 266 10.48 -8.82 -8.97
C ASP A 266 10.79 -7.59 -8.11
N PHE A 267 11.77 -7.74 -7.22
CA PHE A 267 12.22 -6.72 -6.26
C PHE A 267 13.74 -6.63 -6.31
N THR A 268 14.25 -5.41 -6.51
CA THR A 268 15.68 -5.12 -6.41
C THR A 268 15.96 -4.31 -5.15
N PHE A 269 16.63 -4.93 -4.19
CA PHE A 269 17.05 -4.30 -2.94
C PHE A 269 18.43 -3.69 -3.10
N HIS A 270 18.55 -2.43 -2.68
CA HIS A 270 19.78 -1.65 -2.78
C HIS A 270 20.19 -1.20 -1.37
N VAL A 271 21.34 -1.68 -0.91
CA VAL A 271 21.89 -1.36 0.41
C VAL A 271 23.28 -0.75 0.24
N GLN A 272 23.49 0.43 0.83
CA GLN A 272 24.81 1.06 0.87
C GLN A 272 25.36 1.02 2.30
N CYS A 273 26.66 0.81 2.43
CA CYS A 273 27.35 0.85 3.70
C CYS A 273 28.26 2.09 3.77
N ASN A 274 27.97 2.98 4.71
CA ASN A 274 28.90 4.05 5.05
C ASN A 274 30.02 3.50 5.94
N ARG A 275 31.07 2.97 5.31
CA ARG A 275 32.24 2.37 5.99
C ARG A 275 32.96 3.31 6.94
N ALA A 276 32.83 4.63 6.75
CA ALA A 276 33.42 5.60 7.68
C ALA A 276 32.79 5.53 9.09
N LEU A 277 31.58 4.99 9.22
CA LEU A 277 30.90 4.76 10.50
C LEU A 277 31.30 3.43 11.16
N LEU A 278 32.04 2.57 10.45
CA LEU A 278 32.49 1.25 10.93
C LEU A 278 33.98 1.22 11.29
N LYS A 279 34.65 2.37 11.41
CA LYS A 279 36.09 2.44 11.77
C LYS A 279 36.43 1.75 13.10
N GLU A 280 35.47 1.73 14.03
CA GLU A 280 35.60 1.07 15.34
C GLU A 280 35.25 -0.43 15.29
N TYR A 281 34.83 -0.94 14.13
CA TYR A 281 34.42 -2.33 13.88
C TYR A 281 35.19 -2.89 12.67
N PRO A 282 36.51 -3.06 12.79
CA PRO A 282 37.34 -3.53 11.67
C PRO A 282 36.94 -4.93 11.18
N ASP A 283 36.42 -5.77 12.07
CA ASP A 283 35.88 -7.10 11.78
C ASP A 283 34.72 -7.06 10.78
N LEU A 284 33.87 -6.02 10.82
CA LEU A 284 32.79 -5.83 9.84
C LEU A 284 33.29 -5.37 8.46
N LEU A 285 34.49 -4.77 8.41
CA LEU A 285 35.10 -4.25 7.19
C LEU A 285 36.01 -5.28 6.50
N GLU A 286 36.62 -6.18 7.27
CA GLU A 286 37.44 -7.29 6.77
C GLU A 286 36.60 -8.24 5.93
N ASP A 287 37.09 -8.59 4.73
CA ASP A 287 36.45 -9.48 3.75
C ASP A 287 34.96 -9.18 3.49
N ASP A 288 34.56 -7.91 3.66
CA ASP A 288 33.18 -7.44 3.54
C ASP A 288 32.19 -8.27 4.38
N GLN A 289 32.58 -8.64 5.61
CA GLN A 289 31.74 -9.45 6.51
C GLN A 289 30.35 -8.88 6.77
N TRP A 290 30.18 -7.56 6.69
CA TRP A 290 28.84 -6.95 6.77
C TRP A 290 27.88 -7.45 5.67
N HIS A 291 28.39 -7.85 4.49
CA HIS A 291 27.58 -8.49 3.45
C HIS A 291 27.07 -9.85 3.90
N ARG A 292 27.90 -10.63 4.61
CA ARG A 292 27.57 -12.01 5.04
C ARG A 292 26.55 -12.06 6.17
N LEU A 293 26.40 -10.97 6.90
CA LEU A 293 25.38 -10.83 7.94
C LEU A 293 23.99 -10.55 7.34
N LEU A 294 23.95 -10.00 6.13
CA LEU A 294 22.73 -9.79 5.37
C LEU A 294 22.47 -11.04 4.50
N PRO A 295 21.20 -11.41 4.29
CA PRO A 295 20.81 -12.59 3.50
C PRO A 295 21.19 -12.49 2.03
#